data_AF-A0A642UJQ3-F1
#
_entry.id   AF-A0A642UJQ3-F1
#
_cell.length_a   1.000
_cell.length_b   1.000
_cell.length_c   1.000
_cell.angle_alpha   90.00
_cell.angle_beta   90.00
_cell.angle_gamma   90.00
#
_symmetry.space_group_name_H-M   'P 1'
#
loop_
_entity.id
_entity.type
_entity.pdbx_description
1 polymer ?
#
loop_
_entity_poly.entity_id
_entity_poly.type
_entity_poly.pdbx_seq_one_letter_code
_entity_poly.pdbx_strand_id
1 'polypeptide(L)'
;MLSQLTTVCSVVDEHLTRTLNATEFTRQLIITPTSKFITESLLVLFFIVINYEIVYWSGIHLGLWEYHARHIFKEIPVHCAHVYVRINVVTADDTDQLNNYYSLKRQSKRGVASLTNWSKMTEEGQSVFQLPQFVKYHLEFSPEDFESSQDPEYGCTVDHLRKRVLELWNESDLYSPWNQPHHPPPKQVVVYSNKDVEVTKGDEYLSKVDIETGNVIDVVVVVEPNNEKE
;
A
#
# COMPACT_ATOMS: atom_id res chain seq x y z
N MET A 1 1.51 -34.45 36.02
CA MET A 1 0.86 -33.95 34.79
C MET A 1 -0.66 -34.03 34.88
N LEU A 2 -1.27 -35.22 35.09
CA LEU A 2 -2.71 -35.34 35.34
C LEU A 2 -3.24 -34.53 36.53
N SER A 3 -2.52 -34.53 37.67
CA SER A 3 -2.89 -33.74 38.86
C SER A 3 -2.82 -32.21 38.65
N GLN A 4 -1.94 -31.75 37.77
CA GLN A 4 -1.82 -30.34 37.43
C GLN A 4 -2.94 -29.91 36.49
N LEU A 5 -3.27 -30.76 35.51
CA LEU A 5 -4.42 -30.56 34.62
C LEU A 5 -5.73 -30.48 35.41
N THR A 6 -5.96 -31.38 36.36
CA THR A 6 -7.18 -31.34 37.20
C THR A 6 -7.26 -30.06 38.02
N THR A 7 -6.12 -29.56 38.53
CA THR A 7 -6.06 -28.32 39.31
C THR A 7 -6.34 -27.09 38.44
N VAL A 8 -5.81 -27.06 37.22
CA VAL A 8 -6.10 -25.98 36.26
C VAL A 8 -7.58 -26.00 35.86
N CYS A 9 -8.13 -27.16 35.54
CA CYS A 9 -9.55 -27.30 35.21
C CYS A 9 -10.45 -26.84 36.36
N SER A 10 -10.12 -27.16 37.62
CA SER A 10 -10.94 -26.71 38.76
C SER A 10 -10.88 -25.19 38.96
N VAL A 11 -9.71 -24.58 38.75
CA VAL A 11 -9.57 -23.10 38.86
C VAL A 11 -10.34 -22.39 37.76
N VAL A 12 -10.29 -22.93 36.53
CA VAL A 12 -11.03 -22.38 35.38
C VAL A 12 -12.54 -22.53 35.58
N ASP A 13 -13.00 -23.71 36.00
CA ASP A 13 -14.42 -23.97 36.35
C ASP A 13 -14.92 -22.99 37.42
N GLU A 14 -14.16 -22.82 38.51
CA GLU A 14 -14.53 -21.90 39.60
C GLU A 14 -14.62 -20.44 39.10
N HIS A 15 -13.66 -20.01 38.29
CA HIS A 15 -13.63 -18.66 37.74
C HIS A 15 -14.77 -18.40 36.74
N LEU A 16 -15.02 -19.33 35.82
CA LEU A 16 -16.11 -19.23 34.85
C LEU A 16 -17.46 -19.28 35.54
N THR A 17 -17.66 -20.21 36.47
CA THR A 17 -18.89 -20.33 37.26
C THR A 17 -19.17 -19.04 38.04
N ARG A 18 -18.15 -18.45 38.66
CA ARG A 18 -18.30 -17.17 39.39
C ARG A 18 -18.72 -16.03 38.46
N THR A 19 -18.12 -15.97 37.28
CA THR A 19 -18.40 -14.93 36.27
C THR A 19 -19.81 -15.11 35.68
N LEU A 20 -20.20 -16.34 35.36
CA LEU A 20 -21.52 -16.68 34.83
C LEU A 20 -22.64 -16.50 35.88
N ASN A 21 -22.34 -16.56 37.17
CA ASN A 21 -23.31 -16.26 38.22
C ASN A 21 -23.55 -14.75 38.42
N ALA A 22 -22.76 -13.87 37.78
CA ALA A 22 -22.84 -12.43 38.03
C ALA A 22 -24.14 -11.78 37.54
N THR A 23 -24.81 -12.36 36.53
CA THR A 23 -26.08 -11.84 36.01
C THR A 23 -27.17 -12.92 36.03
N GLU A 24 -28.42 -12.49 36.13
CA GLU A 24 -29.56 -13.40 36.13
C GLU A 24 -29.66 -14.21 34.83
N PHE A 25 -29.35 -13.58 33.70
CA PHE A 25 -29.36 -14.20 32.38
C PHE A 25 -28.29 -15.30 32.26
N THR A 26 -27.03 -15.01 32.62
CA THR A 26 -25.94 -15.98 32.51
C THR A 26 -26.05 -17.10 33.55
N ARG A 27 -26.67 -16.83 34.71
CA ARG A 27 -26.94 -17.86 35.73
C ARG A 27 -27.88 -18.94 35.20
N GLN A 28 -28.83 -18.60 34.33
CA GLN A 28 -29.74 -19.59 33.74
C GLN A 28 -29.01 -20.63 32.88
N LEU A 29 -27.84 -20.27 32.32
CA LEU A 29 -27.03 -21.15 31.47
C LEU A 29 -26.29 -22.24 32.24
N ILE A 30 -26.20 -22.14 33.57
CA ILE A 30 -25.42 -23.06 34.42
C ILE A 30 -26.28 -23.78 35.48
N ILE A 31 -27.62 -23.72 35.37
CA ILE A 31 -28.54 -24.33 36.34
C ILE A 31 -28.35 -25.85 36.43
N THR A 32 -28.17 -26.51 35.29
CA THR A 32 -27.97 -27.96 35.23
C THR A 32 -26.49 -28.28 34.96
N PRO A 33 -25.97 -29.40 35.48
CA PRO A 33 -24.57 -29.81 35.25
C PRO A 33 -24.24 -29.94 33.76
N THR A 34 -25.17 -30.43 32.94
CA THR A 34 -25.00 -30.57 31.49
C THR A 34 -24.93 -29.20 30.80
N SER A 35 -25.82 -28.28 31.14
CA SER A 35 -25.81 -26.92 30.56
C SER A 35 -24.56 -26.14 30.98
N LYS A 36 -24.13 -26.31 32.24
CA LYS A 36 -22.87 -25.77 32.75
C LYS A 36 -21.68 -26.24 31.90
N PHE A 37 -21.54 -27.56 31.74
CA PHE A 37 -20.45 -28.15 30.97
C PHE A 37 -20.40 -27.66 29.51
N ILE A 38 -21.57 -27.60 28.84
CA ILE A 38 -21.66 -27.11 27.45
C ILE A 38 -21.24 -25.63 27.39
N THR A 39 -21.78 -24.80 28.28
CA THR A 39 -21.53 -23.35 28.30
C THR A 39 -20.06 -23.05 28.57
N GLU A 40 -19.45 -23.71 29.55
CA GLU A 40 -18.03 -23.54 29.86
C GLU A 40 -17.13 -24.02 28.72
N SER A 41 -17.45 -25.16 28.11
CA SER A 41 -16.69 -25.68 26.96
C SER A 41 -16.72 -24.71 25.76
N LEU A 42 -17.89 -24.11 25.48
CA LEU A 42 -18.04 -23.13 24.42
C LEU A 42 -17.26 -21.84 24.71
N LEU A 43 -17.30 -21.35 25.95
CA LEU A 43 -16.53 -20.16 26.34
C LEU A 43 -15.03 -20.39 26.23
N VAL A 44 -14.54 -21.54 26.71
CA VAL A 44 -13.13 -21.92 26.59
C VAL A 44 -12.72 -21.99 25.11
N LEU A 45 -13.52 -22.65 24.26
CA LEU A 45 -13.25 -22.74 22.82
C LEU A 45 -13.24 -21.34 22.17
N PHE A 46 -14.20 -20.49 22.52
CA PHE A 46 -14.30 -19.13 22.02
C PHE A 46 -13.05 -18.30 22.36
N PHE A 47 -12.59 -18.36 23.62
CA PHE A 47 -11.36 -17.67 24.01
C PHE A 47 -10.13 -18.24 23.30
N ILE A 48 -10.04 -19.55 23.09
CA ILE A 48 -8.93 -20.15 22.33
C ILE A 48 -8.91 -19.60 20.90
N VAL A 49 -10.05 -19.59 20.22
CA VAL A 49 -10.16 -19.09 18.84
C VAL A 49 -9.83 -17.61 18.76
N ILE A 50 -10.37 -16.78 19.65
CA ILE A 50 -10.07 -15.35 19.67
C ILE A 50 -8.59 -15.08 19.92
N ASN A 51 -7.98 -15.75 20.90
CA ASN A 51 -6.55 -15.55 21.17
C ASN A 51 -5.70 -15.99 19.99
N TYR A 52 -6.05 -17.11 19.34
CA TYR A 52 -5.40 -17.54 18.12
C TYR A 52 -5.48 -16.47 17.03
N GLU A 53 -6.68 -15.94 16.74
CA GLU A 53 -6.86 -14.89 15.73
C GLU A 53 -6.11 -13.59 16.08
N ILE A 54 -6.15 -13.15 17.35
CA ILE A 54 -5.42 -11.94 17.78
C ILE A 54 -3.92 -12.11 17.55
N VAL A 55 -3.35 -13.24 17.99
CA VAL A 55 -1.91 -13.52 17.79
C VAL A 55 -1.61 -13.57 16.30
N TYR A 56 -2.42 -14.30 15.55
CA TYR A 56 -2.27 -14.49 14.11
C TYR A 56 -2.24 -13.16 13.33
N TRP A 57 -3.24 -12.32 13.53
CA TRP A 57 -3.33 -11.02 12.86
C TRP A 57 -2.29 -10.02 13.34
N SER A 58 -1.95 -10.07 14.63
CA SER A 58 -0.86 -9.25 15.18
C SER A 58 0.48 -9.62 14.53
N GLY A 59 0.75 -10.92 14.34
CA GLY A 59 1.96 -11.37 13.66
C GLY A 59 2.02 -10.95 12.19
N ILE A 60 0.90 -10.94 11.47
CA ILE A 60 0.84 -10.38 10.11
C ILE A 60 1.16 -8.89 10.12
N HIS A 61 0.50 -8.11 11.00
CA HIS A 61 0.69 -6.65 11.05
C HIS A 61 2.11 -6.25 11.48
N LEU A 62 2.75 -7.06 12.32
CA LEU A 62 4.14 -6.88 12.73
C LEU A 62 5.16 -7.49 11.74
N GLY A 63 4.70 -8.18 10.70
CA GLY A 63 5.55 -8.83 9.70
C GLY A 63 6.33 -10.04 10.22
N LEU A 64 5.85 -10.72 11.27
CA LEU A 64 6.47 -11.92 11.85
C LEU A 64 6.19 -13.19 11.03
N TRP A 65 5.04 -13.25 10.34
CA TRP A 65 4.69 -14.33 9.41
C TRP A 65 3.71 -13.85 8.35
N GLU A 66 3.55 -14.66 7.30
CA GLU A 66 2.71 -14.34 6.15
C GLU A 66 1.33 -15.01 6.24
N TYR A 67 0.39 -14.48 5.46
CA TYR A 67 -0.97 -15.01 5.38
C TYR A 67 -0.96 -16.44 4.80
N HIS A 68 -1.58 -17.41 5.48
CA HIS A 68 -1.42 -18.84 5.14
C HIS A 68 -1.91 -19.19 3.73
N ALA A 69 -2.92 -18.45 3.25
CA ALA A 69 -3.53 -18.71 1.95
C ALA A 69 -2.90 -17.91 0.81
N ARG A 70 -1.81 -17.15 1.06
CA ARG A 70 -1.09 -16.38 0.02
C ARG A 70 -0.64 -17.24 -1.17
N HIS A 71 -0.37 -18.52 -0.94
CA HIS A 71 0.09 -19.43 -1.98
C HIS A 71 -1.04 -20.20 -2.70
N ILE A 72 -2.23 -20.27 -2.10
CA ILE A 72 -3.39 -21.00 -2.64
C ILE A 72 -4.26 -20.06 -3.48
N PHE A 73 -4.41 -18.82 -3.03
CA PHE A 73 -4.97 -17.73 -3.82
C PHE A 73 -3.81 -16.91 -4.36
N LYS A 74 -3.17 -17.42 -5.43
CA LYS A 74 -2.51 -16.51 -6.36
C LYS A 74 -3.64 -15.79 -7.07
N GLU A 75 -4.16 -14.74 -6.44
CA GLU A 75 -4.95 -13.75 -7.15
C GLU A 75 -4.07 -13.34 -8.34
N ILE A 76 -4.48 -13.72 -9.55
CA ILE A 76 -3.95 -13.08 -10.74
C ILE A 76 -4.17 -11.61 -10.45
N PRO A 77 -3.10 -10.81 -10.36
CA PRO A 77 -3.26 -9.47 -9.83
C PRO A 77 -4.30 -8.77 -10.70
N VAL A 78 -5.37 -8.29 -10.05
CA VAL A 78 -6.46 -7.62 -10.75
C VAL A 78 -5.81 -6.54 -11.62
N HIS A 79 -6.01 -6.63 -12.93
CA HIS A 79 -5.44 -5.69 -13.88
C HIS A 79 -5.64 -4.26 -13.36
N CYS A 80 -4.58 -3.45 -13.41
CA CYS A 80 -4.68 -2.06 -12.98
C CYS A 80 -5.64 -1.33 -13.91
N ALA A 81 -6.90 -1.19 -13.51
CA ALA A 81 -7.96 -0.60 -14.33
C ALA A 81 -7.93 0.92 -14.29
N HIS A 82 -7.47 1.48 -13.16
CA HIS A 82 -7.25 2.91 -13.01
C HIS A 82 -6.22 3.20 -11.93
N VAL A 83 -5.49 4.30 -12.10
CA VAL A 83 -4.48 4.77 -11.15
C VAL A 83 -4.56 6.29 -11.05
N TYR A 84 -4.38 6.80 -9.84
CA TYR A 84 -4.21 8.24 -9.65
C TYR A 84 -2.74 8.59 -9.78
N VAL A 85 -2.42 9.48 -10.72
CA VAL A 85 -1.05 9.99 -10.88
C VAL A 85 -0.96 11.40 -10.35
N ARG A 86 0.08 11.67 -9.58
CA ARG A 86 0.48 13.01 -9.16
C ARG A 86 1.67 13.40 -10.00
N ILE A 87 1.50 14.36 -10.88
CA ILE A 87 2.54 14.79 -11.84
C ILE A 87 3.22 16.05 -11.33
N ASN A 88 4.56 16.06 -11.39
CA ASN A 88 5.38 17.25 -11.22
C ASN A 88 6.56 17.24 -12.19
N VAL A 89 7.32 18.34 -12.21
CA VAL A 89 8.40 18.60 -13.17
C VAL A 89 9.70 18.82 -12.42
N VAL A 90 10.78 18.27 -12.96
CA VAL A 90 12.15 18.43 -12.45
C VAL A 90 13.09 18.73 -13.62
N THR A 91 14.06 19.60 -13.39
CA THR A 91 15.15 19.90 -14.31
C THR A 91 16.20 18.79 -14.28
N ALA A 92 16.81 18.46 -15.41
CA ALA A 92 17.81 17.40 -15.51
C ALA A 92 18.97 17.56 -14.51
N ASP A 93 19.36 18.81 -14.20
CA ASP A 93 20.40 19.14 -13.22
C ASP A 93 20.03 18.75 -11.77
N ASP A 94 18.73 18.67 -11.44
CA ASP A 94 18.23 18.41 -10.09
C ASP A 94 17.90 16.93 -9.84
N THR A 95 18.31 16.03 -10.75
CA THR A 95 18.06 14.58 -10.62
C THR A 95 18.68 13.98 -9.35
N ASP A 96 19.83 14.49 -8.89
CA ASP A 96 20.43 14.05 -7.63
C ASP A 96 19.59 14.47 -6.41
N GLN A 97 19.05 15.69 -6.43
CA GLN A 97 18.17 16.18 -5.37
C GLN A 97 16.83 15.42 -5.38
N LEU A 98 16.32 15.05 -6.55
CA LEU A 98 15.15 14.19 -6.71
C LEU A 98 15.35 12.83 -6.01
N ASN A 99 16.50 12.20 -6.22
CA ASN A 99 16.86 10.96 -5.55
C ASN A 99 16.93 11.11 -4.02
N ASN A 100 17.50 12.22 -3.54
CA ASN A 100 17.54 12.54 -2.12
C ASN A 100 16.13 12.71 -1.54
N TYR A 101 15.25 13.46 -2.21
CA TYR A 101 13.86 13.65 -1.81
C TYR A 101 13.13 12.31 -1.62
N TYR A 102 13.17 11.42 -2.62
CA TYR A 102 12.49 10.13 -2.51
C TYR A 102 13.15 9.18 -1.51
N SER A 103 14.47 9.29 -1.29
CA SER A 103 15.14 8.55 -0.21
C SER A 103 14.65 8.98 1.18
N LEU A 104 14.49 10.29 1.40
CA LEU A 104 13.95 10.85 2.64
C LEU A 104 12.47 10.49 2.81
N LYS A 105 11.68 10.57 1.74
CA LYS A 105 10.26 10.18 1.73
C LYS A 105 10.08 8.73 2.20
N ARG A 106 10.87 7.78 1.65
CA ARG A 106 10.86 6.37 2.06
C ARG A 106 11.24 6.17 3.54
N GLN A 107 12.25 6.90 4.02
CA GLN A 107 12.66 6.82 5.44
C GLN A 107 11.58 7.38 6.37
N SER A 108 10.90 8.46 5.97
CA SER A 108 9.87 9.13 6.76
C SER A 108 8.60 8.28 6.98
N LYS A 109 8.32 7.33 6.07
CA LYS A 109 7.20 6.38 6.21
C LYS A 109 7.39 5.35 7.34
N ARG A 110 8.59 5.26 7.96
CA ARG A 110 8.90 4.29 9.02
C ARG A 110 9.04 4.99 10.39
N GLY A 111 8.04 4.81 11.26
CA GLY A 111 8.13 5.12 12.68
C GLY A 111 8.15 6.62 13.04
N VAL A 112 8.81 6.95 14.16
CA VAL A 112 8.84 8.29 14.78
C VAL A 112 9.60 9.34 13.94
N ALA A 113 10.37 8.90 12.93
CA ALA A 113 11.13 9.75 12.01
C ALA A 113 10.25 10.62 11.08
N SER A 114 8.94 10.33 10.99
CA SER A 114 7.98 11.11 10.20
C SER A 114 7.88 12.57 10.67
N LEU A 115 7.92 12.81 11.99
CA LEU A 115 7.71 14.14 12.57
C LEU A 115 8.93 15.07 12.40
N THR A 116 10.14 14.53 12.52
CA THR A 116 11.38 15.32 12.45
C THR A 116 11.79 15.67 11.02
N ASN A 117 11.39 14.85 10.05
CA ASN A 117 11.81 15.00 8.65
C ASN A 117 10.82 15.80 7.80
N TRP A 118 9.66 16.18 8.36
CA TRP A 118 8.63 16.90 7.61
C TRP A 118 9.10 18.25 7.06
N SER A 119 9.80 19.07 7.87
CA SER A 119 10.27 20.38 7.39
C SER A 119 11.34 20.23 6.31
N LYS A 120 12.30 19.30 6.50
CA LYS A 120 13.34 19.00 5.53
C LYS A 120 12.76 18.50 4.21
N MET A 121 11.77 17.61 4.27
CA MET A 121 11.09 17.11 3.07
C MET A 121 10.31 18.22 2.35
N THR A 122 9.77 19.20 3.09
CA THR A 122 9.09 20.36 2.50
C THR A 122 10.09 21.29 1.82
N GLU A 123 11.23 21.56 2.46
CA GLU A 123 12.31 22.40 1.91
C GLU A 123 12.93 21.78 0.65
N GLU A 124 13.31 20.50 0.70
CA GLU A 124 13.81 19.74 -0.46
C GLU A 124 12.75 19.64 -1.56
N GLY A 125 11.48 19.48 -1.20
CA GLY A 125 10.39 19.47 -2.18
C GLY A 125 10.26 20.80 -2.92
N GLN A 126 10.47 21.94 -2.24
CA GLN A 126 10.43 23.26 -2.86
C GLN A 126 11.65 23.57 -3.73
N SER A 127 12.82 22.98 -3.45
CA SER A 127 14.01 23.17 -4.28
C SER A 127 14.01 22.29 -5.52
N VAL A 128 13.47 21.07 -5.42
CA VAL A 128 13.50 20.07 -6.50
C VAL A 128 12.41 20.30 -7.55
N PHE A 129 11.18 20.57 -7.11
CA PHE A 129 10.03 20.57 -8.01
C PHE A 129 9.72 21.95 -8.56
N GLN A 130 9.47 22.02 -9.87
CA GLN A 130 9.15 23.30 -10.54
C GLN A 130 7.72 23.77 -10.25
N LEU A 131 6.77 22.85 -10.02
CA LEU A 131 5.41 23.21 -9.63
C LEU A 131 5.29 23.27 -8.10
N PRO A 132 4.59 24.29 -7.55
CA PRO A 132 4.42 24.45 -6.11
C PRO A 132 3.65 23.29 -5.47
N GLN A 133 2.87 22.56 -6.26
CA GLN A 133 2.15 21.37 -5.85
C GLN A 133 2.08 20.36 -6.99
N PHE A 134 2.00 19.08 -6.63
CA PHE A 134 1.73 18.03 -7.59
C PHE A 134 0.31 18.14 -8.13
N VAL A 135 0.16 17.95 -9.43
CA VAL A 135 -1.13 17.98 -10.11
C VAL A 135 -1.66 16.56 -10.19
N LYS A 136 -2.86 16.32 -9.65
CA LYS A 136 -3.45 15.00 -9.56
C LYS A 136 -4.36 14.72 -10.76
N TYR A 137 -4.14 13.61 -11.44
CA TYR A 137 -5.01 13.09 -12.49
C TYR A 137 -5.50 11.69 -12.15
N HIS A 138 -6.64 11.34 -12.72
CA HIS A 138 -7.19 9.99 -12.69
C HIS A 138 -7.01 9.38 -14.08
N LEU A 139 -6.18 8.35 -14.19
CA LEU A 139 -5.96 7.63 -15.44
C LEU A 139 -6.70 6.31 -15.38
N GLU A 140 -7.53 6.06 -16.39
CA GLU A 140 -8.25 4.80 -16.58
C GLU A 140 -7.66 4.08 -17.80
N PHE A 141 -7.59 2.75 -17.72
CA PHE A 141 -7.09 1.88 -18.77
C PHE A 141 -8.22 0.96 -19.23
N SER A 142 -8.50 0.99 -20.53
CA SER A 142 -9.46 0.11 -21.18
C SER A 142 -8.78 -1.19 -21.61
N PRO A 143 -9.52 -2.30 -21.77
CA PRO A 143 -8.95 -3.56 -22.28
C PRO A 143 -8.15 -3.38 -23.58
N GLU A 144 -8.63 -2.53 -24.48
CA GLU A 144 -7.98 -2.17 -25.74
C GLU A 144 -6.54 -1.66 -25.57
N ASP A 145 -6.21 -1.05 -24.42
CA ASP A 145 -4.89 -0.50 -24.15
C ASP A 145 -3.82 -1.58 -23.92
N PHE A 146 -4.20 -2.81 -23.60
CA PHE A 146 -3.26 -3.89 -23.26
C PHE A 146 -3.58 -5.24 -23.90
N GLU A 147 -4.67 -5.35 -24.68
CA GLU A 147 -5.04 -6.56 -25.44
C GLU A 147 -3.93 -7.07 -26.38
N SER A 148 -3.07 -6.18 -26.89
CA SER A 148 -1.93 -6.54 -27.75
C SER A 148 -0.64 -6.90 -26.99
N SER A 149 -0.65 -6.85 -25.66
CA SER A 149 0.51 -7.18 -24.83
C SER A 149 0.80 -8.68 -24.83
N GLN A 150 2.01 -9.06 -24.43
CA GLN A 150 2.43 -10.47 -24.41
C GLN A 150 1.55 -11.32 -23.49
N ASP A 151 1.14 -10.76 -22.34
CA ASP A 151 0.26 -11.40 -21.37
C ASP A 151 -0.84 -10.40 -20.94
N PRO A 152 -1.94 -10.28 -21.71
CA PRO A 152 -3.01 -9.32 -21.42
C PRO A 152 -3.61 -9.50 -20.02
N GLU A 153 -3.53 -10.72 -19.45
CA GLU A 153 -3.90 -11.09 -18.08
C GLU A 153 -3.27 -10.22 -16.97
N TYR A 154 -2.16 -9.52 -17.23
CA TYR A 154 -1.53 -8.65 -16.24
C TYR A 154 -1.86 -7.15 -16.43
N GLY A 155 -2.59 -6.80 -17.51
CA GLY A 155 -3.04 -5.44 -17.77
C GLY A 155 -1.96 -4.56 -18.42
N CYS A 156 -1.97 -3.27 -18.10
CA CYS A 156 -1.01 -2.31 -18.63
C CYS A 156 0.40 -2.48 -18.04
N THR A 157 1.38 -2.09 -18.84
CA THR A 157 2.79 -1.97 -18.44
C THR A 157 3.14 -0.55 -18.02
N VAL A 158 4.31 -0.38 -17.43
CA VAL A 158 4.85 0.95 -17.06
C VAL A 158 5.00 1.85 -18.29
N ASP A 159 5.34 1.31 -19.46
CA ASP A 159 5.43 2.10 -20.69
C ASP A 159 4.07 2.60 -21.19
N HIS A 160 3.00 1.82 -21.01
CA HIS A 160 1.63 2.31 -21.28
C HIS A 160 1.30 3.51 -20.39
N LEU A 161 1.61 3.43 -19.09
CA LEU A 161 1.43 4.53 -18.15
C LEU A 161 2.27 5.77 -18.54
N ARG A 162 3.55 5.60 -18.87
CA ARG A 162 4.43 6.70 -19.31
C ARG A 162 3.88 7.38 -20.56
N LYS A 163 3.44 6.60 -21.55
CA LYS A 163 2.85 7.12 -22.77
C LYS A 163 1.58 7.94 -22.47
N ARG A 164 0.70 7.43 -21.62
CA ARG A 164 -0.54 8.13 -21.22
C ARG A 164 -0.24 9.43 -20.48
N VAL A 165 0.76 9.43 -19.61
CA VAL A 165 1.24 10.65 -18.93
C VAL A 165 1.78 11.66 -19.94
N LEU A 166 2.54 11.21 -20.94
CA LEU A 166 3.06 12.09 -22.00
C LEU A 166 1.96 12.66 -22.90
N GLU A 167 0.94 11.88 -23.25
CA GLU A 167 -0.22 12.38 -24.00
C GLU A 167 -0.88 13.52 -23.23
N LEU A 168 -1.19 13.29 -21.95
CA LEU A 168 -1.77 14.29 -21.05
C LEU A 168 -0.86 15.52 -20.90
N TRP A 169 0.44 15.29 -20.77
CA TRP A 169 1.45 16.35 -20.68
C TRP A 169 1.40 17.26 -21.92
N ASN A 170 1.41 16.67 -23.11
CA ASN A 170 1.43 17.40 -24.38
C ASN A 170 0.11 18.13 -24.65
N GLU A 171 -1.02 17.59 -24.19
CA GLU A 171 -2.35 18.18 -24.39
C GLU A 171 -2.68 19.31 -23.41
N SER A 172 -1.95 19.41 -22.29
CA SER A 172 -2.27 20.34 -21.21
C SER A 172 -1.50 21.65 -21.34
N ASP A 173 -2.23 22.77 -21.38
CA ASP A 173 -1.67 24.13 -21.35
C ASP A 173 -0.77 24.38 -20.12
N LEU A 174 -1.03 23.66 -19.02
CA LEU A 174 -0.28 23.79 -17.78
C LEU A 174 1.20 23.46 -17.95
N TYR A 175 1.51 22.47 -18.80
CA TYR A 175 2.88 22.01 -19.02
C TYR A 175 3.56 22.66 -20.22
N SER A 176 2.83 23.51 -20.96
CA SER A 176 3.35 24.24 -22.12
C SER A 176 4.67 25.00 -21.88
N PRO A 177 4.98 25.59 -20.70
CA PRO A 177 6.26 26.27 -20.47
C PRO A 177 7.47 25.33 -20.48
N TRP A 178 7.25 24.03 -20.28
CA TRP A 178 8.29 23.00 -20.26
C TRP A 178 8.22 22.07 -21.48
N ASN A 179 7.32 22.36 -22.44
CA ASN A 179 7.26 21.61 -23.68
C ASN A 179 8.47 21.92 -24.54
N GLN A 180 9.23 20.88 -24.88
CA GLN A 180 10.37 20.98 -25.79
C GLN A 180 9.89 20.92 -27.25
N PRO A 181 10.67 21.45 -28.22
CA PRO A 181 10.35 21.38 -29.65
C PRO A 181 10.23 19.93 -30.17
N HIS A 182 10.86 18.99 -29.46
CA HIS A 182 10.74 17.56 -29.67
C HIS A 182 10.04 16.97 -28.45
N HIS A 183 8.94 16.23 -28.67
CA HIS A 183 8.18 15.62 -27.59
C HIS A 183 9.10 14.81 -26.66
N PRO A 184 8.99 14.98 -25.33
CA PRO A 184 9.85 14.29 -24.38
C PRO A 184 9.72 12.76 -24.58
N PRO A 185 10.82 12.01 -24.74
CA PRO A 185 10.75 10.56 -24.87
C PRO A 185 10.16 9.93 -23.60
N PRO A 186 9.49 8.76 -23.69
CA PRO A 186 8.95 8.04 -22.52
C PRO A 186 9.93 7.87 -21.36
N LYS A 187 11.23 7.79 -21.66
CA LYS A 187 12.31 7.66 -20.67
C LYS A 187 12.51 8.89 -19.76
N GLN A 188 12.02 10.06 -20.15
CA GLN A 188 12.04 11.26 -19.30
C GLN A 188 10.91 11.25 -18.25
N VAL A 189 9.97 10.30 -18.34
CA VAL A 189 8.92 10.11 -17.34
C VAL A 189 9.38 9.09 -16.29
N VAL A 190 9.74 9.62 -15.13
CA VAL A 190 10.14 8.86 -13.95
C VAL A 190 8.91 8.49 -13.15
N VAL A 191 8.64 7.19 -13.02
CA VAL A 191 7.47 6.65 -12.32
C VAL A 191 7.93 6.07 -10.98
N TYR A 192 7.27 6.46 -9.90
CA TYR A 192 7.49 5.88 -8.57
C TYR A 192 6.33 4.95 -8.21
N SER A 193 6.64 3.77 -7.69
CA SER A 193 5.61 2.83 -7.19
C SER A 193 4.93 3.36 -5.92
N ASN A 194 3.90 2.66 -5.45
CA ASN A 194 3.24 3.00 -4.18
C ASN A 194 4.19 2.97 -2.96
N LYS A 195 5.35 2.30 -3.11
CA LYS A 195 6.44 2.24 -2.12
C LYS A 195 7.48 3.36 -2.29
N ASP A 196 7.23 4.36 -3.13
CA ASP A 196 8.15 5.46 -3.46
C ASP A 196 9.49 4.97 -4.04
N VAL A 197 9.49 3.85 -4.75
CA VAL A 197 10.66 3.29 -5.45
C VAL A 197 10.51 3.56 -6.93
N GLU A 198 11.56 4.06 -7.57
CA GLU A 198 11.57 4.29 -9.01
C GLU A 198 11.44 2.97 -9.78
N VAL A 199 10.55 2.96 -10.77
CA VAL A 199 10.34 1.81 -11.65
C VAL A 199 11.09 2.01 -12.96
N THR A 200 12.24 1.35 -13.10
CA THR A 200 13.16 1.55 -14.24
C THR A 200 12.75 0.75 -15.48
N LYS A 201 12.23 -0.47 -15.30
CA LYS A 201 11.81 -1.33 -16.41
C LYS A 201 10.44 -0.94 -16.95
N GLY A 202 10.38 -0.65 -18.25
CA GLY A 202 9.16 -0.20 -18.92
C GLY A 202 8.18 -1.30 -19.33
N ASP A 203 8.70 -2.49 -19.59
CA ASP A 203 7.99 -3.68 -20.03
C ASP A 203 7.30 -4.44 -18.88
N GLU A 204 7.66 -4.15 -17.63
CA GLU A 204 7.01 -4.74 -16.46
C GLU A 204 5.56 -4.25 -16.34
N TYR A 205 4.68 -5.17 -15.93
CA TYR A 205 3.27 -4.87 -15.67
C TYR A 205 3.12 -4.06 -14.38
N LEU A 206 2.17 -3.11 -14.36
CA LEU A 206 1.92 -2.24 -13.21
C LEU A 206 1.70 -3.06 -11.92
N SER A 207 0.93 -4.13 -12.04
CA SER A 207 0.66 -5.09 -10.97
C SER A 207 1.90 -5.77 -10.38
N LYS A 208 2.98 -5.91 -11.15
CA LYS A 208 4.24 -6.55 -10.72
C LYS A 208 5.23 -5.58 -10.07
N VAL A 209 4.98 -4.28 -10.18
CA VAL A 209 5.86 -3.21 -9.67
C VAL A 209 5.25 -2.41 -8.53
N ASP A 210 4.34 -3.04 -7.78
CA ASP A 210 3.61 -2.42 -6.65
C ASP A 210 2.80 -1.18 -7.07
N ILE A 211 2.16 -1.23 -8.25
CA ILE A 211 1.18 -0.24 -8.72
C ILE A 211 -0.14 -0.97 -9.00
N GLU A 212 -1.09 -0.81 -8.08
CA GLU A 212 -2.39 -1.48 -8.13
C GLU A 212 -3.53 -0.49 -8.41
N THR A 213 -4.70 -1.03 -8.78
CA THR A 213 -5.91 -0.23 -9.02
C THR A 213 -6.22 0.69 -7.83
N GLY A 214 -6.47 1.96 -8.13
CA GLY A 214 -6.81 2.98 -7.12
C GLY A 214 -5.63 3.52 -6.32
N ASN A 215 -4.40 3.03 -6.56
CA ASN A 215 -3.20 3.62 -5.94
C ASN A 215 -3.02 5.09 -6.36
N VAL A 216 -2.38 5.87 -5.49
CA VAL A 216 -1.93 7.23 -5.79
C VAL A 216 -0.41 7.21 -5.88
N ILE A 217 0.12 7.37 -7.09
CA ILE A 217 1.56 7.31 -7.36
C ILE A 217 2.10 8.66 -7.81
N ASP A 218 3.40 8.86 -7.63
CA ASP A 218 4.08 10.05 -8.11
C ASP A 218 4.75 9.77 -9.44
N VAL A 219 4.60 10.72 -10.36
CA VAL A 219 5.22 10.71 -11.66
C VAL A 219 5.92 12.04 -11.85
N VAL A 220 7.20 11.99 -12.22
CA VAL A 220 8.03 13.17 -12.39
C VAL A 220 8.52 13.22 -13.83
N VAL A 221 8.27 14.32 -14.51
CA VAL A 221 8.77 14.55 -15.87
C VAL A 221 10.07 15.32 -15.76
N VAL A 222 11.16 14.72 -16.25
CA VAL A 222 12.50 15.32 -16.27
C VAL A 222 12.67 16.09 -17.56
N VAL A 223 12.93 17.39 -17.45
CA VAL A 223 13.09 18.29 -18.59
C VAL A 223 14.50 18.88 -18.62
N GLU A 224 15.02 19.10 -19.82
CA GLU A 224 16.30 19.80 -20.00
C GLU A 224 16.18 21.25 -19.49
N PRO A 225 17.26 21.83 -18.95
CA PRO A 225 17.26 23.22 -18.52
C PRO A 225 16.98 24.16 -19.72
N ASN A 226 16.00 25.05 -19.57
CA ASN A 226 15.80 26.13 -20.53
C ASN A 226 16.99 27.10 -20.44
N ASN A 227 17.84 27.12 -21.47
CA ASN A 227 18.97 28.06 -21.58
C ASN A 227 18.54 29.53 -21.85
N GLU A 228 17.29 29.91 -21.59
CA GLU A 228 16.77 31.27 -21.79
C GLU A 228 16.75 32.06 -20.47
N LYS A 229 17.91 32.14 -19.80
CA LYS A 229 18.19 33.17 -18.80
C LYS A 229 19.51 33.87 -19.14
N GLU A 230 19.45 34.71 -20.18
CA GLU A 230 20.28 35.92 -20.28
C GLU A 230 19.38 37.15 -20.30
#